data_AF-A0A9Q1HV63-F1
#
_entry.id   AF-A0A9Q1HV63-F1
#
_cell.length_a   1.000
_cell.length_b   1.000
_cell.length_c   1.000
_cell.angle_alpha   90.00
_cell.angle_beta   90.00
_cell.angle_gamma   90.00
#
_symmetry.space_group_name_H-M   'P 1'
#
loop_
_entity.id
_entity.type
_entity.pdbx_description
1 polymer ?
#
loop_
_entity_poly.entity_id
_entity_poly.type
_entity_poly.pdbx_seq_one_letter_code
_entity_poly.pdbx_strand_id
1 'polypeptide(L)'
;MKLNERSVAHYATCDSPPDKTGFLFKKGERNTAFHRRWFVLKGNMLFYFEERESREPVGVIVLEGCTVELCESPEEFAFAVRFDCARARVYKMAAESQAGMESWVKALSRASFDYMRLVVRELERQLEEMQEAAGGVGSLQGRGKGPRRLGSRRS
;
A
#
# COMPACT_ATOMS: atom_id res chain seq x y z
N MET A 1 14.11 -7.55 -14.96
CA MET A 1 14.22 -6.08 -15.17
C MET A 1 15.56 -5.64 -14.55
N LYS A 2 16.45 -4.95 -15.28
CA LYS A 2 17.67 -4.38 -14.70
C LYS A 2 17.32 -2.97 -14.19
N LEU A 3 17.30 -2.79 -12.87
CA LEU A 3 17.08 -1.47 -12.27
C LEU A 3 18.30 -0.59 -12.47
N ASN A 4 18.11 0.68 -12.83
CA ASN A 4 19.20 1.65 -12.89
C ASN A 4 19.56 2.07 -11.47
N GLU A 5 20.73 1.62 -11.00
CA GLU A 5 21.22 1.85 -9.64
C GLU A 5 21.22 3.34 -9.25
N ARG A 6 21.60 4.23 -10.17
CA ARG A 6 21.62 5.67 -9.91
C ARG A 6 20.23 6.25 -9.69
N SER A 7 19.25 5.82 -10.47
CA SER A 7 17.85 6.25 -10.33
C SER A 7 17.24 5.70 -9.04
N VAL A 8 17.54 4.45 -8.69
CA VAL A 8 17.05 3.81 -7.46
C VAL A 8 17.63 4.49 -6.22
N ALA A 9 18.94 4.76 -6.21
CA ALA A 9 19.58 5.48 -5.12
C ALA A 9 19.00 6.90 -4.99
N HIS A 10 18.81 7.62 -6.10
CA HIS A 10 18.19 8.95 -6.07
C HIS A 10 16.76 8.91 -5.51
N TYR A 11 15.94 7.94 -5.92
CA TYR A 11 14.57 7.82 -5.39
C TYR A 11 14.54 7.51 -3.89
N ALA A 12 15.50 6.73 -3.40
CA ALA A 12 15.65 6.44 -1.98
C ALA A 12 15.86 7.71 -1.13
N THR A 13 16.54 8.72 -1.69
CA THR A 13 16.96 9.93 -0.96
C THR A 13 16.30 11.23 -1.41
N CYS A 14 15.47 11.22 -2.45
CA CYS A 14 14.79 12.43 -2.93
C CYS A 14 13.71 12.90 -1.96
N ASP A 15 13.25 14.14 -2.14
CA ASP A 15 12.28 14.81 -1.26
C ASP A 15 10.85 14.27 -1.32
N SER A 16 10.61 13.18 -2.08
CA SER A 16 9.31 12.51 -2.04
C SER A 16 9.04 11.98 -0.63
N PRO A 17 7.85 12.27 -0.05
CA PRO A 17 7.55 11.87 1.31
C PRO A 17 7.50 10.33 1.40
N PRO A 18 8.15 9.73 2.42
CA PRO A 18 8.09 8.29 2.64
C PRO A 18 6.76 7.88 3.28
N ASP A 19 6.26 6.70 2.93
CA ASP A 19 5.06 6.10 3.54
C ASP A 19 5.32 5.70 4.99
N LYS A 20 6.55 5.23 5.27
CA LYS A 20 7.01 4.91 6.61
C LYS A 20 8.53 4.96 6.69
N THR A 21 9.04 5.42 7.83
CA THR A 21 10.47 5.32 8.17
C THR A 21 10.64 4.82 9.61
N GLY A 22 11.83 4.32 9.93
CA GLY A 22 12.15 3.84 11.26
C GLY A 22 13.27 2.81 11.27
N PHE A 23 13.78 2.51 12.46
CA PHE A 23 14.74 1.44 12.63
C PHE A 23 14.05 0.07 12.70
N LEU A 24 14.70 -0.93 12.11
CA LEU A 24 14.40 -2.34 12.30
C LEU A 24 15.73 -3.09 12.42
N PHE A 25 15.68 -4.19 13.15
CA PHE A 25 16.74 -5.20 13.11
C PHE A 25 16.47 -6.13 11.94
N LYS A 26 17.46 -6.36 11.09
CA LYS A 26 17.35 -7.20 9.90
C LYS A 26 18.34 -8.35 9.99
N LYS A 27 17.87 -9.57 9.78
CA LYS A 27 18.74 -10.74 9.68
C LYS A 27 19.61 -10.67 8.42
N GLY A 28 20.92 -10.85 8.58
CA GLY A 28 21.84 -10.98 7.46
C GLY A 28 21.62 -12.29 6.69
N GLU A 29 22.07 -12.32 5.44
CA GLU A 29 21.92 -13.52 4.58
C GLU A 29 23.02 -14.54 4.80
N ARG A 30 24.28 -14.08 4.87
CA ARG A 30 25.45 -14.91 5.17
C ARG A 30 25.74 -14.96 6.67
N ASN A 31 25.75 -13.80 7.31
CA ASN A 31 25.82 -13.69 8.76
C ASN A 31 24.39 -13.75 9.30
N THR A 32 24.06 -14.76 10.09
CA THR A 32 22.71 -14.94 10.65
C THR A 32 22.40 -13.98 11.81
N ALA A 33 23.32 -13.09 12.17
CA ALA A 33 23.07 -12.02 13.12
C ALA A 33 22.03 -11.01 12.59
N PHE A 34 21.33 -10.38 13.52
CA PHE A 34 20.46 -9.25 13.26
C PHE A 34 21.26 -7.94 13.34
N HIS A 35 21.11 -7.09 12.33
CA HIS A 35 21.76 -5.79 12.27
C HIS A 35 20.70 -4.69 12.27
N ARG A 36 20.90 -3.67 13.11
CA ARG A 36 20.05 -2.48 13.13
C ARG A 36 20.29 -1.67 11.85
N ARG A 37 19.22 -1.33 11.16
CA ARG A 37 19.24 -0.55 9.91
C ARG A 37 18.11 0.46 9.91
N TRP A 38 18.35 1.62 9.30
CA TRP A 38 17.31 2.61 9.07
C TRP A 38 16.53 2.25 7.80
N PHE A 39 15.24 2.05 7.91
CA PHE A 39 14.37 1.68 6.79
C PHE A 39 13.54 2.87 6.32
N VAL A 40 13.36 2.94 5.00
CA VAL A 40 12.54 3.93 4.32
C VAL A 40 11.65 3.20 3.30
N LEU A 41 10.34 3.26 3.52
CA LEU A 41 9.33 2.73 2.60
C LEU A 41 8.81 3.87 1.71
N LYS A 42 8.89 3.67 0.39
CA LYS A 42 8.34 4.57 -0.63
C LYS A 42 7.65 3.76 -1.73
N GLY A 43 6.33 3.83 -1.81
CA GLY A 43 5.52 2.99 -2.69
C GLY A 43 5.73 1.51 -2.36
N ASN A 44 6.14 0.73 -3.35
CA ASN A 44 6.46 -0.70 -3.20
C ASN A 44 7.97 -0.96 -2.99
N MET A 45 8.78 0.06 -2.70
CA MET A 45 10.22 -0.06 -2.51
C MET A 45 10.59 0.18 -1.04
N LEU A 46 11.20 -0.82 -0.41
CA LEU A 46 11.71 -0.74 0.95
C LEU A 46 13.23 -0.64 0.92
N PHE A 47 13.73 0.57 1.15
CA PHE A 47 15.15 0.87 1.25
C PHE A 47 15.64 0.65 2.68
N TYR A 48 16.91 0.28 2.83
CA TYR A 48 17.57 0.27 4.13
C TYR A 48 18.98 0.83 4.04
N PHE A 49 19.35 1.54 5.10
CA PHE A 49 20.59 2.29 5.24
C PHE A 49 21.33 1.81 6.49
N GLU A 50 22.63 2.09 6.57
CA GLU A 50 23.42 1.80 7.77
C GLU A 50 22.84 2.59 8.95
N GLU A 51 22.68 3.90 8.77
CA GLU A 51 22.11 4.84 9.73
C GLU A 51 21.18 5.84 9.04
N ARG A 52 20.46 6.66 9.82
CA ARG A 52 19.47 7.63 9.33
C ARG A 52 20.09 8.69 8.41
N GLU A 53 21.31 9.13 8.69
CA GLU A 53 22.02 10.19 7.96
C GLU A 53 22.85 9.66 6.78
N SER A 54 22.80 8.35 6.52
CA SER A 54 23.51 7.73 5.40
C SER A 54 22.97 8.25 4.06
N ARG A 55 23.89 8.59 3.15
CA ARG A 55 23.55 9.15 1.84
C ARG A 55 23.21 8.11 0.78
N GLU A 56 23.61 6.86 1.01
CA GLU A 56 23.42 5.78 0.06
C GLU A 56 22.75 4.58 0.75
N PRO A 57 21.75 3.96 0.10
CA PRO A 57 21.12 2.77 0.65
C PRO A 57 22.09 1.59 0.57
N VAL A 58 22.09 0.77 1.62
CA VAL A 58 22.79 -0.52 1.65
C VAL A 58 22.08 -1.53 0.76
N GLY A 59 20.76 -1.39 0.59
CA GLY A 59 20.01 -2.16 -0.37
C GLY A 59 18.54 -1.76 -0.46
N VAL A 60 17.86 -2.44 -1.38
CA VAL A 60 16.44 -2.24 -1.65
C VAL A 60 15.73 -3.58 -1.75
N ILE A 61 14.53 -3.64 -1.21
CA ILE A 61 13.61 -4.77 -1.34
C ILE A 61 12.39 -4.26 -2.12
N VAL A 62 12.15 -4.83 -3.30
CA VAL A 62 10.92 -4.56 -4.06
C VAL A 62 9.83 -5.48 -3.53
N LEU A 63 8.74 -4.91 -3.04
CA LEU A 63 7.66 -5.61 -2.32
C LEU A 63 6.58 -6.18 -3.25
N GLU A 64 6.86 -6.25 -4.55
CA GLU A 64 5.94 -6.83 -5.52
C GLU A 64 5.80 -8.34 -5.28
N GLY A 65 4.55 -8.82 -5.17
CA GLY A 65 4.26 -10.23 -4.87
C GLY A 65 4.78 -10.71 -3.51
N CYS A 66 4.96 -9.79 -2.55
CA CYS A 66 5.40 -10.17 -1.21
C CYS A 66 4.22 -10.45 -0.27
N THR A 67 4.43 -11.38 0.66
CA THR A 67 3.58 -11.62 1.82
C THR A 67 4.34 -11.25 3.09
N VAL A 68 3.64 -10.63 4.04
CA VAL A 68 4.20 -10.22 5.33
C VAL A 68 3.52 -11.04 6.42
N GLU A 69 4.32 -11.78 7.18
CA GLU A 69 3.82 -12.67 8.23
C GLU A 69 4.61 -12.51 9.53
N LEU A 70 3.96 -12.75 10.66
CA LEU A 70 4.66 -12.94 11.92
C LEU A 70 5.47 -14.24 11.85
N CYS A 71 6.64 -14.27 12.47
CA CYS A 71 7.47 -15.47 12.44
C CYS A 71 8.12 -15.74 13.79
N GLU A 72 8.33 -17.02 14.07
CA GLU A 72 9.13 -17.44 15.21
C GLU A 72 10.60 -17.05 15.00
N SER A 73 11.15 -16.37 16.01
CA SER A 73 12.50 -15.82 16.03
C SER A 73 12.96 -15.70 17.48
N PRO A 74 14.29 -15.79 17.75
CA PRO A 74 14.85 -15.40 19.05
C PRO A 74 14.63 -13.91 19.37
N GLU A 75 14.53 -13.07 18.33
CA GLU A 75 14.20 -11.65 18.48
C GLU A 75 12.71 -11.48 18.76
N GLU A 76 12.37 -10.70 19.78
CA GLU A 76 10.99 -10.29 20.04
C GLU A 76 10.46 -9.41 18.89
N PHE A 77 9.13 -9.39 18.71
CA PHE A 77 8.46 -8.55 17.72
C PHE A 77 8.94 -8.79 16.27
N ALA A 78 9.23 -10.05 15.94
CA ALA A 78 9.76 -10.47 14.64
C ALA A 78 8.68 -10.79 13.60
N PHE A 79 8.99 -10.46 12.35
CA PHE A 79 8.17 -10.73 11.19
C PHE A 79 9.05 -11.02 9.97
N ALA A 80 8.45 -11.59 8.93
CA ALA A 80 9.14 -11.96 7.69
C ALA A 80 8.41 -11.39 6.47
N VAL A 81 9.19 -10.92 5.51
CA VAL A 81 8.73 -10.65 4.14
C VAL A 81 9.15 -11.83 3.26
N ARG A 82 8.17 -12.48 2.65
CA ARG A 82 8.34 -13.63 1.75
C ARG A 82 7.85 -13.31 0.35
N PHE A 83 8.33 -14.08 -0.61
CA PHE A 83 7.95 -13.96 -2.01
C PHE A 83 7.64 -15.36 -2.56
N ASP A 84 6.63 -15.45 -3.43
CA ASP A 84 6.10 -16.72 -3.93
C ASP A 84 6.97 -17.40 -5.01
N CYS A 85 8.23 -17.00 -5.13
CA CYS A 85 9.17 -17.58 -6.07
C CYS A 85 10.06 -18.63 -5.39
N ALA A 86 10.27 -19.77 -6.07
CA ALA A 86 11.13 -20.83 -5.57
C ALA A 86 12.55 -20.28 -5.30
N ARG A 87 13.05 -20.52 -4.08
CA ARG A 87 14.36 -20.03 -3.58
C ARG A 87 14.45 -18.51 -3.39
N ALA A 88 13.33 -17.79 -3.42
CA ALA A 88 13.36 -16.37 -3.07
C ALA A 88 13.86 -16.16 -1.64
N ARG A 89 14.61 -15.08 -1.46
CA ARG A 89 15.14 -14.70 -0.16
C ARG A 89 13.99 -14.31 0.77
N VAL A 90 14.02 -14.87 1.99
CA VAL A 90 13.12 -14.46 3.08
C VAL A 90 13.82 -13.40 3.92
N TYR A 91 13.18 -12.24 4.06
CA TYR A 91 13.72 -11.14 4.87
C TYR A 91 13.10 -11.17 6.25
N LYS A 92 13.82 -11.73 7.22
CA LYS A 92 13.43 -11.68 8.64
C LYS A 92 13.86 -10.35 9.25
N MET A 93 12.93 -9.70 9.93
CA MET A 93 13.11 -8.42 10.61
C MET A 93 12.48 -8.46 12.00
N ALA A 94 12.92 -7.57 12.87
CA ALA A 94 12.34 -7.36 14.20
C ALA A 94 12.30 -5.86 14.51
N ALA A 95 11.23 -5.43 15.19
CA ALA A 95 11.07 -4.06 15.64
C ALA A 95 11.50 -3.90 17.10
N GLU A 96 11.72 -2.66 17.54
CA GLU A 96 12.08 -2.34 18.94
C GLU A 96 10.88 -2.46 19.91
N SER A 97 9.66 -2.63 19.39
CA SER A 97 8.43 -2.79 20.19
C SER A 97 7.32 -3.47 19.40
N GLN A 98 6.33 -4.01 20.12
CA GLN A 98 5.11 -4.57 19.52
C GLN A 98 4.39 -3.56 18.63
N ALA A 99 4.15 -2.33 19.10
CA ALA A 99 3.51 -1.28 18.32
C ALA A 99 4.32 -0.94 17.05
N GLY A 100 5.66 -0.96 17.15
CA GLY A 100 6.56 -0.80 16.01
C GLY A 100 6.37 -1.90 14.97
N MET A 101 6.36 -3.16 15.41
CA MET A 101 6.12 -4.33 14.55
C MET A 101 4.77 -4.24 13.86
N GLU A 102 3.68 -4.03 14.61
CA GLU A 102 2.33 -3.90 14.05
C GLU A 102 2.25 -2.79 13.00
N SER A 103 2.86 -1.64 13.29
CA SER A 103 2.91 -0.51 12.36
C SER A 103 3.69 -0.83 11.09
N TRP A 104 4.81 -1.57 11.20
CA TRP A 104 5.60 -2.01 10.05
C TRP A 104 4.90 -3.08 9.22
N VAL A 105 4.34 -4.11 9.86
CA VAL A 105 3.55 -5.14 9.18
C VAL A 105 2.40 -4.50 8.42
N LYS A 106 1.66 -3.58 9.05
CA LYS A 106 0.57 -2.85 8.39
C LYS A 106 1.05 -2.05 7.17
N ALA A 107 2.15 -1.31 7.29
CA ALA A 107 2.67 -0.51 6.19
C ALA A 107 3.15 -1.37 5.01
N LEU A 108 3.88 -2.45 5.30
CA LEU A 108 4.42 -3.35 4.28
C LEU A 108 3.31 -4.15 3.58
N SER A 109 2.31 -4.62 4.31
CA SER A 109 1.15 -5.30 3.72
C SER A 109 0.36 -4.39 2.78
N ARG A 110 0.28 -3.07 3.08
CA ARG A 110 -0.39 -2.09 2.21
C ARG A 110 0.42 -1.71 0.97
N ALA A 111 1.75 -1.85 1.04
CA ALA A 111 2.65 -1.63 -0.08
C ALA A 111 2.66 -2.79 -1.08
N SER A 112 2.04 -3.93 -0.75
CA SER A 112 1.96 -5.09 -1.64
C SER A 112 1.02 -4.82 -2.82
N PHE A 113 1.37 -5.40 -3.97
CA PHE A 113 0.55 -5.31 -5.19
C PHE A 113 -0.87 -5.84 -4.99
N ASP A 114 -1.03 -6.93 -4.24
CA ASP A 114 -2.34 -7.53 -3.98
C ASP A 114 -3.26 -6.60 -3.22
N TYR A 115 -2.73 -5.88 -2.23
CA TYR A 115 -3.51 -4.88 -1.51
C TYR A 115 -3.96 -3.76 -2.44
N MET A 116 -3.04 -3.20 -3.23
CA MET A 116 -3.38 -2.12 -4.17
C MET A 116 -4.42 -2.57 -5.20
N ARG A 117 -4.30 -3.80 -5.72
CA ARG A 117 -5.28 -4.40 -6.64
C ARG A 117 -6.66 -4.58 -6.00
N LEU A 118 -6.73 -5.01 -4.74
CA LEU A 118 -7.99 -5.14 -4.01
C LEU A 118 -8.64 -3.77 -3.78
N VAL A 119 -7.85 -2.76 -3.41
CA VAL A 119 -8.33 -1.38 -3.21
C VAL A 119 -8.85 -0.80 -4.53
N VAL A 120 -8.13 -0.98 -5.64
CA VAL A 120 -8.59 -0.51 -6.96
C VAL A 120 -9.95 -1.10 -7.32
N ARG A 121 -10.12 -2.42 -7.19
CA ARG A 121 -11.40 -3.09 -7.47
C ARG A 121 -12.55 -2.56 -6.64
N GLU A 122 -12.31 -2.32 -5.35
CA GLU A 122 -13.35 -1.78 -4.46
C GLU A 122 -13.69 -0.32 -4.81
N LEU A 123 -12.69 0.50 -5.16
CA LEU A 123 -12.93 1.88 -5.60
C LEU A 123 -13.67 1.95 -6.94
N GLU A 124 -13.35 1.07 -7.89
CA GLU A 124 -14.07 0.95 -9.16
C GLU A 124 -15.54 0.62 -8.91
N ARG A 125 -15.83 -0.36 -8.04
CA ARG A 125 -17.20 -0.72 -7.63
C ARG A 125 -17.95 0.45 -6.99
N GLN A 126 -17.29 1.19 -6.09
CA GLN A 126 -17.90 2.38 -5.45
C GLN A 126 -18.19 3.49 -6.45
N LEU A 127 -17.32 3.70 -7.45
CA LEU A 127 -17.54 4.70 -8.50
C LEU A 127 -18.76 4.35 -9.37
N GLU A 128 -18.91 3.07 -9.74
CA GLU A 128 -20.08 2.58 -10.49
C GLU A 128 -21.38 2.85 -9.73
N GLU A 129 -21.45 2.49 -8.45
CA GLU A 129 -22.63 2.72 -7.60
C GLU A 129 -22.99 4.21 -7.47
N MET A 130 -21.98 5.07 -7.30
CA MET A 130 -22.18 6.52 -7.23
C MET A 130 -22.69 7.11 -8.56
N GLN A 131 -22.20 6.60 -9.69
CA GLN A 131 -22.65 7.02 -11.02
C GLN A 131 -24.09 6.58 -11.29
N GLU A 132 -24.47 5.36 -10.91
CA GLU A 132 -25.84 4.87 -11.02
C GLU A 132 -26.80 5.68 -10.14
N ALA A 133 -26.41 5.95 -8.88
CA ALA A 133 -27.21 6.78 -7.97
C ALA A 133 -27.38 8.22 -8.49
N ALA A 134 -26.35 8.80 -9.12
CA ALA A 134 -26.43 10.11 -9.75
C ALA A 134 -27.26 10.12 -11.04
N GLY A 135 -27.24 9.03 -11.82
CA GLY A 135 -28.03 8.86 -13.05
C GLY A 135 -29.52 8.61 -12.80
N GLY A 136 -29.90 8.10 -11.61
CA GLY A 136 -31.28 7.80 -11.23
C GLY A 136 -32.17 9.02 -10.93
N VAL A 137 -31.61 10.22 -10.77
CA VAL A 137 -32.38 11.43 -10.37
C VAL A 137 -32.99 12.18 -11.57
N GLY A 138 -32.71 11.76 -12.82
CA GLY A 138 -33.11 12.48 -14.03
C GLY A 138 -34.48 12.15 -14.65
N SER A 139 -35.27 11.19 -14.15
CA SER A 139 -36.41 10.62 -14.90
C SER A 139 -37.82 10.86 -14.35
N LEU A 140 -38.01 11.71 -13.33
CA LEU A 140 -39.33 11.96 -12.73
C LEU A 140 -39.71 13.44 -12.66
N GLN A 141 -39.99 14.07 -13.81
CA GLN A 141 -40.93 15.19 -13.88
C GLN A 141 -41.35 15.49 -15.32
N GLY A 142 -42.64 15.31 -15.64
CA GLY A 142 -43.18 15.75 -16.93
C GLY A 142 -44.46 15.10 -17.46
N ARG A 143 -45.44 14.71 -16.63
CA ARG A 143 -46.81 14.41 -17.11
C ARG A 143 -47.86 15.14 -16.29
N GLY A 144 -47.90 16.47 -16.42
CA GLY A 144 -49.05 17.27 -16.01
C GLY A 144 -50.21 17.07 -16.98
N LYS A 145 -51.20 16.26 -16.60
CA LYS A 145 -52.52 16.24 -17.26
C LYS A 145 -53.27 17.53 -16.88
N GLY A 146 -53.48 18.42 -17.85
CA GLY A 146 -54.33 19.61 -17.68
C GLY A 146 -55.83 19.23 -17.57
N PRO A 147 -56.62 19.92 -16.72
CA PRO A 147 -58.03 19.61 -16.56
C PRO A 147 -58.88 20.22 -17.68
N ARG A 148 -59.78 19.41 -18.26
CA ARG A 148 -60.86 19.88 -19.14
C ARG A 148 -61.90 20.63 -18.29
N ARG A 149 -62.13 21.91 -18.56
CA ARG A 149 -63.32 22.62 -18.09
C ARG A 149 -64.29 22.85 -19.25
N LEU A 150 -65.50 22.34 -19.05
CA LEU A 150 -66.69 22.59 -19.85
C LEU A 150 -67.18 24.03 -19.63
N GLY A 151 -67.52 24.74 -20.71
CA GLY A 151 -68.45 25.88 -20.69
C GLY A 151 -69.50 25.60 -21.77
N SER A 152 -70.70 25.17 -21.39
CA SER A 152 -71.87 25.98 -21.03
C SER A 152 -72.55 26.64 -22.24
N ARG A 153 -73.74 26.12 -22.54
CA ARG A 153 -74.79 26.62 -23.44
C ARG A 153 -75.20 28.07 -23.15
N ARG A 154 -75.71 28.75 -24.18
CA ARG A 154 -77.08 29.33 -24.34
C ARG A 154 -77.02 30.30 -25.54
N SER A 155 -77.75 30.02 -26.61
CA SER A 155 -79.14 30.44 -26.94
C SER A 155 -79.09 31.54 -27.99
#